data_AF-B4QFM6-F1
#
_entry.id   AF-B4QFM6-F1
#
_cell.length_a   1.000
_cell.length_b   1.000
_cell.length_c   1.000
_cell.angle_alpha   90.00
_cell.angle_beta   90.00
_cell.angle_gamma   90.00
#
_symmetry.space_group_name_H-M   'P 1'
#
loop_
_entity.id
_entity.type
_entity.pdbx_description
1 polymer ?
#
loop_
_entity_poly.entity_id
_entity_poly.type
_entity_poly.pdbx_seq_one_letter_code
_entity_poly.pdbx_strand_id
1 'polypeptide(L)'
;MEVGGCAPTEKEVEDVIKATDSVDYPGEAHLVKFMEHVSKLLMDRQMEPASSEKLLEAFETLDPENKKYLTKEYFGKLMAEEGEPFTAEELDAMWPVAIDPITGNIPYTFYINQLKHKPDIYEIAEVIKEELAQPEKEKGKKPQQTMF
;
A
#
# COMPACT_ATOMS: atom_id res chain seq x y z
N MET A 1 3.69 -15.51 -0.12
CA MET A 1 2.51 -14.69 -0.45
C MET A 1 3.05 -13.28 -0.62
N GLU A 2 3.37 -12.90 -1.86
CA GLU A 2 3.95 -11.58 -2.13
C GLU A 2 2.83 -10.54 -1.97
N VAL A 3 2.94 -9.70 -0.95
CA VAL A 3 2.10 -8.51 -0.74
C VAL A 3 2.16 -7.67 -2.01
N GLY A 4 1.02 -7.60 -2.71
CA GLY A 4 0.91 -6.99 -4.02
C GLY A 4 0.98 -5.48 -3.94
N GLY A 5 2.19 -4.91 -3.93
CA GLY A 5 2.48 -3.52 -4.29
C GLY A 5 1.79 -2.40 -3.50
N CYS A 6 0.87 -2.70 -2.59
CA CYS A 6 0.08 -1.74 -1.83
C CYS A 6 0.41 -1.77 -0.33
N ALA A 7 0.06 -0.69 0.36
CA ALA A 7 0.22 -0.54 1.80
C ALA A 7 -1.05 0.11 2.39
N PRO A 8 -2.18 -0.63 2.46
CA PRO A 8 -3.39 -0.13 3.09
C PRO A 8 -3.25 -0.03 4.61
N THR A 9 -3.96 0.93 5.19
CA THR A 9 -4.22 1.03 6.64
C THR A 9 -5.24 -0.02 7.09
N GLU A 10 -5.26 -0.35 8.38
CA GLU A 10 -6.27 -1.27 8.95
C GLU A 10 -7.69 -0.80 8.62
N LYS A 11 -7.93 0.51 8.72
CA LYS A 11 -9.22 1.11 8.36
C LYS A 11 -9.58 0.90 6.88
N GLU A 12 -8.64 1.11 5.97
CA GLU A 12 -8.89 0.87 4.53
C GLU A 12 -9.19 -0.59 4.26
N VAL A 13 -8.51 -1.52 4.93
CA VAL A 13 -8.81 -2.96 4.84
C VAL A 13 -10.23 -3.25 5.32
N GLU A 14 -10.65 -2.69 6.47
CA GLU A 14 -12.02 -2.84 6.96
C GLU A 14 -13.07 -2.27 5.99
N ASP A 15 -12.79 -1.12 5.39
CA ASP A 15 -13.69 -0.47 4.44
C ASP A 15 -13.85 -1.32 3.18
N VAL A 16 -12.77 -1.94 2.68
CA VAL A 16 -12.83 -2.93 1.60
C VAL A 16 -13.64 -4.15 2.01
N ILE A 17 -13.45 -4.69 3.21
CA ILE A 17 -14.22 -5.84 3.71
C ILE A 17 -15.70 -5.48 3.72
N LYS A 18 -16.11 -4.39 4.39
CA LYS A 18 -17.50 -3.93 4.45
C LYS A 18 -18.11 -3.70 3.07
N ALA A 19 -17.33 -3.16 2.14
CA ALA A 19 -17.79 -2.91 0.78
C ALA A 19 -17.96 -4.20 -0.04
N THR A 20 -17.23 -5.27 0.26
CA THR A 20 -17.11 -6.46 -0.60
C THR A 20 -17.69 -7.74 0.02
N ASP A 21 -18.02 -7.71 1.31
CA ASP A 21 -18.60 -8.83 2.05
C ASP A 21 -19.89 -9.34 1.41
N SER A 22 -20.09 -10.65 1.50
CA SER A 22 -21.28 -11.34 1.02
C SER A 22 -22.41 -11.19 2.03
N VAL A 23 -23.60 -10.91 1.52
CA VAL A 23 -24.81 -10.85 2.35
C VAL A 23 -25.22 -12.27 2.78
N ASP A 24 -24.96 -13.26 1.95
CA ASP A 24 -25.36 -14.65 2.17
C ASP A 24 -24.36 -15.41 3.06
N TYR A 25 -23.06 -15.06 2.96
CA TYR A 25 -21.96 -15.71 3.68
C TYR A 25 -21.03 -14.66 4.32
N PRO A 26 -21.36 -14.16 5.52
CA PRO A 26 -20.53 -13.16 6.20
C PRO A 26 -19.09 -13.64 6.40
N GLY A 27 -18.12 -12.79 6.06
CA GLY A 27 -16.69 -13.12 6.07
C GLY A 27 -16.17 -13.65 4.74
N GLU A 28 -17.03 -13.83 3.73
CA GLU A 28 -16.63 -14.16 2.36
C GLU A 28 -16.89 -12.98 1.43
N ALA A 29 -15.91 -12.64 0.58
CA ALA A 29 -16.09 -11.63 -0.45
C ALA A 29 -16.34 -12.27 -1.82
N HIS A 30 -17.34 -11.78 -2.55
CA HIS A 30 -17.52 -12.17 -3.95
C HIS A 30 -16.38 -11.58 -4.79
N LEU A 31 -15.61 -12.44 -5.46
CA LEU A 31 -14.41 -12.03 -6.21
C LEU A 31 -14.68 -10.87 -7.19
N VAL A 32 -15.78 -10.90 -7.92
CA VAL A 32 -16.12 -9.83 -8.88
C VAL A 32 -16.33 -8.49 -8.16
N LYS A 33 -17.10 -8.48 -7.06
CA LYS A 33 -17.35 -7.28 -6.24
C LYS A 33 -16.06 -6.74 -5.62
N PHE A 34 -15.21 -7.65 -5.14
CA PHE A 34 -13.89 -7.30 -4.61
C PHE A 34 -13.00 -6.68 -5.68
N MET A 35 -12.85 -7.34 -6.82
CA MET A 35 -12.04 -6.85 -7.93
C MET A 35 -12.52 -5.50 -8.43
N GLU A 36 -13.84 -5.30 -8.61
CA GLU A 36 -14.41 -4.02 -9.02
C GLU A 36 -14.13 -2.90 -8.02
N HIS A 37 -14.25 -3.18 -6.72
CA HIS A 37 -14.00 -2.19 -5.68
C HIS A 37 -12.51 -1.84 -5.59
N VAL A 38 -11.63 -2.83 -5.45
CA VAL A 38 -10.18 -2.63 -5.32
C VAL A 38 -9.60 -1.99 -6.58
N SER A 39 -10.06 -2.38 -7.78
CA SER A 39 -9.60 -1.74 -9.02
C SER A 39 -9.88 -0.23 -9.04
N LYS A 40 -11.03 0.21 -8.51
CA LYS A 40 -11.34 1.64 -8.40
C LYS A 40 -10.40 2.35 -7.42
N LEU A 41 -10.15 1.74 -6.26
CA LEU A 41 -9.22 2.30 -5.26
C LEU A 41 -7.81 2.48 -5.87
N LEU A 42 -7.32 1.47 -6.60
CA LEU A 42 -6.03 1.52 -7.29
C LEU A 42 -6.00 2.60 -8.38
N MET A 43 -7.05 2.70 -9.20
CA MET A 43 -7.18 3.76 -10.23
C MET A 43 -7.20 5.16 -9.62
N ASP A 44 -7.67 5.29 -8.38
CA ASP A 44 -7.69 6.54 -7.63
C ASP A 44 -6.44 6.74 -6.75
N ARG A 45 -5.41 5.90 -6.93
CA ARG A 45 -4.13 5.96 -6.22
C ARG A 45 -4.27 5.88 -4.69
N GLN A 46 -5.27 5.15 -4.23
CA GLN A 46 -5.43 4.82 -2.81
C GLN A 46 -4.60 3.59 -2.45
N MET A 47 -4.19 3.50 -1.17
CA MET A 47 -3.31 2.43 -0.64
C MET A 47 -1.91 2.40 -1.28
N GLU A 48 -1.51 3.49 -1.95
CA GLU A 48 -0.20 3.64 -2.58
C GLU A 48 0.89 3.71 -1.49
N PRO A 49 1.92 2.85 -1.56
CA PRO A 49 2.99 2.87 -0.58
C PRO A 49 3.78 4.17 -0.66
N ALA A 50 4.34 4.59 0.47
CA ALA A 50 5.27 5.71 0.48
C ALA A 50 6.51 5.42 -0.39
N SER A 51 7.00 6.45 -1.07
CA SER A 51 8.22 6.33 -1.87
C SER A 51 9.42 5.94 -1.00
N SER A 52 10.40 5.29 -1.62
CA SER A 52 11.62 4.86 -0.93
C SER A 52 12.39 6.01 -0.29
N GLU A 53 12.36 7.19 -0.91
CA GLU A 53 12.95 8.44 -0.46
C GLU A 53 12.25 8.93 0.81
N LYS A 54 10.90 8.95 0.80
CA LYS A 54 10.11 9.37 1.95
C LYS A 54 10.28 8.40 3.13
N LEU A 55 10.35 7.10 2.86
CA LEU A 55 10.65 6.11 3.89
C LEU A 55 12.05 6.35 4.48
N LEU A 56 13.06 6.59 3.63
CA LEU A 56 14.42 6.87 4.10
C LEU A 56 14.47 8.10 5.00
N GLU A 57 13.85 9.21 4.58
CA GLU A 57 13.77 10.44 5.37
C GLU A 57 13.12 10.18 6.75
N ALA A 58 12.03 9.41 6.79
CA ALA A 58 11.35 9.07 8.03
C ALA A 58 12.25 8.27 8.98
N PHE A 59 12.98 7.26 8.47
CA PHE A 59 13.93 6.51 9.29
C PHE A 59 15.13 7.33 9.74
N GLU A 60 15.61 8.27 8.93
CA GLU A 60 16.70 9.18 9.30
C GLU A 60 16.29 10.13 10.45
N THR A 61 15.03 10.56 10.52
CA THR A 61 14.51 11.28 11.70
C THR A 61 14.51 10.45 12.98
N LEU A 62 14.40 9.12 12.87
CA LEU A 62 14.46 8.18 14.00
C LEU A 62 15.91 7.78 14.36
N ASP A 63 16.87 8.07 13.49
CA ASP A 63 18.28 7.74 13.62
C ASP A 63 19.16 9.01 13.48
N PRO A 64 19.11 9.93 14.46
CA PRO A 64 19.84 11.20 14.40
C PRO A 64 21.36 11.01 14.40
N GLU A 65 21.85 9.85 14.86
CA GLU A 65 23.27 9.48 14.85
C GLU A 65 23.71 8.85 13.52
N ASN A 66 22.78 8.67 12.58
CA ASN A 66 23.04 8.13 11.25
C ASN A 66 23.72 6.74 11.26
N LYS A 67 23.30 5.90 12.20
CA LYS A 67 23.78 4.52 12.38
C LYS A 67 23.38 3.60 11.21
N LYS A 68 22.35 3.97 10.45
CA LYS A 68 21.73 3.18 9.37
C LYS A 68 21.01 1.91 9.84
N TYR A 69 20.76 1.80 11.14
CA TYR A 69 19.97 0.75 11.77
C TYR A 69 19.23 1.28 13.00
N LEU A 70 18.18 0.56 13.42
CA LEU A 70 17.50 0.78 14.70
C LEU A 70 17.64 -0.46 15.60
N THR A 71 17.64 -0.27 16.91
CA THR A 71 17.64 -1.40 17.86
C THR A 71 16.23 -1.98 17.99
N LYS A 72 16.15 -3.26 18.36
CA LYS A 72 14.87 -3.95 18.60
C LYS A 72 14.01 -3.21 19.62
N GLU A 73 14.62 -2.74 20.71
CA GLU A 73 13.90 -2.11 21.81
C GLU A 73 13.30 -0.77 21.38
N TYR A 74 14.07 0.04 20.66
CA TYR A 74 13.61 1.35 20.22
C TYR A 74 12.54 1.21 19.13
N PHE A 75 12.79 0.38 18.12
CA PHE A 75 11.82 0.16 17.05
C PHE A 75 10.54 -0.53 17.56
N GLY A 76 10.66 -1.50 18.46
CA GLY A 76 9.52 -2.17 19.09
C GLY A 76 8.65 -1.20 19.89
N LYS A 77 9.26 -0.24 20.60
CA LYS A 77 8.50 0.82 21.28
C LYS A 77 7.70 1.67 20.28
N LEU A 78 8.34 2.12 19.20
CA LEU A 78 7.68 2.91 18.17
C LEU A 78 6.49 2.16 17.56
N MET A 79 6.67 0.89 17.20
CA MET A 79 5.62 0.08 16.60
C MET A 79 4.47 -0.22 17.58
N ALA A 80 4.71 -0.16 18.90
CA ALA A 80 3.69 -0.41 19.93
C ALA A 80 2.96 0.86 20.40
N GLU A 81 3.46 2.06 20.07
CA GLU A 81 2.93 3.32 20.59
C GLU A 81 2.44 4.28 19.49
N GLU A 82 3.02 4.21 18.29
CA GLU A 82 2.79 5.18 17.21
C GLU A 82 2.02 4.55 16.04
N GLY A 83 1.22 5.37 15.33
CA GLY A 83 0.49 4.95 14.14
C GLY A 83 -0.64 3.95 14.43
N GLU A 84 -0.62 2.81 13.75
CA GLU A 84 -1.47 1.64 14.02
C GLU A 84 -0.66 0.66 14.88
N PRO A 85 -0.89 0.62 16.21
CA PRO A 85 0.00 -0.09 17.12
C PRO A 85 -0.05 -1.59 16.90
N PHE A 86 1.13 -2.21 16.81
CA PHE A 86 1.26 -3.64 16.69
C PHE A 86 0.99 -4.32 18.04
N THR A 87 0.29 -5.44 17.97
CA THR A 87 0.17 -6.39 19.08
C THR A 87 1.49 -7.10 19.33
N ALA A 88 1.66 -7.66 20.54
CA ALA A 88 2.86 -8.44 20.87
C ALA A 88 3.06 -9.63 19.91
N GLU A 89 1.98 -10.27 19.47
CA GLU A 89 2.00 -11.40 18.54
C GLU A 89 2.49 -10.98 17.14
N GLU A 90 2.06 -9.82 16.64
CA GLU A 90 2.52 -9.28 15.36
C GLU A 90 4.00 -8.88 15.40
N LEU A 91 4.44 -8.27 16.51
CA LEU A 91 5.84 -7.96 16.73
C LEU A 91 6.70 -9.23 16.75
N ASP A 92 6.25 -10.26 17.49
CA ASP A 92 6.96 -11.55 17.56
C ASP A 92 7.01 -12.27 16.21
N ALA A 93 5.98 -12.14 15.38
CA ALA A 93 5.98 -12.64 14.01
C ALA A 93 6.94 -11.85 13.09
N MET A 94 7.12 -10.55 13.35
CA MET A 94 7.98 -9.67 12.54
C MET A 94 9.47 -9.82 12.86
N TRP A 95 9.85 -10.02 14.12
CA TRP A 95 11.26 -10.04 14.56
C TRP A 95 12.19 -10.98 13.80
N PRO A 96 11.80 -12.23 13.48
CA PRO A 96 12.68 -13.15 12.75
C PRO A 96 13.04 -12.66 11.35
N VAL A 97 12.22 -11.79 10.77
CA VAL A 97 12.42 -11.25 9.42
C VAL A 97 13.10 -9.88 9.46
N ALA A 98 12.79 -9.05 10.46
CA ALA A 98 13.28 -7.67 10.56
C ALA A 98 14.68 -7.54 11.16
N ILE A 99 15.07 -8.46 12.04
CA ILE A 99 16.34 -8.39 12.77
C ILE A 99 17.42 -9.14 12.01
N ASP A 100 18.56 -8.47 11.79
CA ASP A 100 19.76 -9.14 11.29
C ASP A 100 20.33 -10.06 12.39
N PRO A 101 20.45 -11.38 12.15
CA PRO A 101 20.92 -12.33 13.15
C PRO A 101 22.37 -12.12 13.58
N ILE A 102 23.17 -11.38 12.80
CA ILE A 102 24.58 -11.09 13.12
C ILE A 102 24.68 -9.88 14.05
N THR A 103 23.97 -8.80 13.73
CA THR A 103 24.09 -7.53 14.46
C THR A 103 23.06 -7.37 15.57
N GLY A 104 21.95 -8.11 15.52
CA GLY A 104 20.81 -7.96 16.44
C GLY A 104 20.00 -6.69 16.21
N ASN A 105 20.27 -5.95 15.13
CA ASN A 105 19.64 -4.68 14.81
C ASN A 105 18.74 -4.80 13.57
N ILE A 106 17.97 -3.75 13.30
CA ILE A 106 17.08 -3.63 12.15
C ILE A 106 17.73 -2.70 11.12
N PRO A 107 18.40 -3.23 10.08
CA PRO A 107 19.05 -2.42 9.06
C PRO A 107 18.02 -1.83 8.07
N TYR A 108 17.37 -0.72 8.43
CA TYR A 108 16.26 -0.15 7.64
C TYR A 108 16.63 0.17 6.18
N THR A 109 17.87 0.55 5.91
CA THR A 109 18.35 0.82 4.54
C THR A 109 18.28 -0.40 3.62
N PHE A 110 18.51 -1.60 4.15
CA PHE A 110 18.40 -2.85 3.41
C PHE A 110 16.95 -3.12 3.00
N TYR A 111 15.98 -2.90 3.90
CA TYR A 111 14.56 -3.10 3.60
C TYR A 111 14.03 -2.08 2.58
N ILE A 112 14.39 -0.81 2.73
CA ILE A 112 13.98 0.23 1.77
C ILE A 112 14.49 -0.10 0.36
N ASN A 113 15.73 -0.58 0.23
CA ASN A 113 16.26 -0.99 -1.07
C ASN A 113 15.51 -2.19 -1.67
N GLN A 114 15.07 -3.15 -0.85
CA GLN A 114 14.25 -4.26 -1.35
C GLN A 114 12.88 -3.80 -1.89
N LEU A 115 12.33 -2.70 -1.36
CA LEU A 115 11.05 -2.15 -1.84
C LEU A 115 11.17 -1.52 -3.24
N LYS A 116 12.35 -1.03 -3.64
CA LYS A 116 12.56 -0.33 -4.93
C LYS A 116 12.39 -1.20 -6.18
N HIS A 117 12.43 -2.53 -6.05
CA HIS A 117 12.51 -3.44 -7.19
C HIS A 117 11.18 -4.09 -7.60
N LYS A 118 10.05 -3.60 -7.08
CA LYS A 118 8.73 -4.17 -7.36
C LYS A 118 8.01 -3.41 -8.49
N PRO A 119 7.33 -4.12 -9.40
CA PRO A 119 6.49 -3.49 -10.42
C PRO A 119 5.36 -2.70 -9.76
N ASP A 120 5.13 -1.50 -10.28
CA ASP A 120 4.14 -0.57 -9.75
C ASP A 120 2.75 -0.89 -10.34
N ILE A 121 1.86 -1.42 -9.50
CA ILE A 121 0.48 -1.73 -9.89
C ILE A 121 -0.34 -0.46 -10.22
N TYR A 122 0.09 0.70 -9.71
CA TYR A 122 -0.57 1.98 -9.95
C TYR A 122 -0.30 2.52 -11.36
N GLU A 123 0.87 2.25 -11.93
CA GLU A 123 1.15 2.57 -13.35
C GLU A 123 0.19 1.81 -14.28
N ILE A 124 -0.07 0.53 -13.99
CA ILE A 124 -1.05 -0.27 -14.74
C ILE A 124 -2.47 0.29 -14.57
N ALA A 125 -2.83 0.68 -13.34
CA ALA A 125 -4.14 1.27 -13.05
C ALA A 125 -4.36 2.59 -13.79
N GLU A 126 -3.32 3.43 -13.93
CA GLU A 126 -3.36 4.66 -14.72
C GLU A 126 -3.65 4.39 -16.20
N VAL A 127 -2.94 3.45 -16.82
CA VAL A 127 -3.17 3.09 -18.24
C VAL A 127 -4.62 2.65 -18.46
N ILE A 128 -5.15 1.78 -17.59
CA ILE A 128 -6.54 1.32 -17.68
C ILE A 128 -7.52 2.47 -17.49
N LYS A 129 -7.27 3.38 -16.54
CA LYS A 129 -8.10 4.57 -16.30
C LYS A 129 -8.14 5.47 -17.53
N GLU A 130 -7.01 5.67 -18.20
CA GLU A 130 -6.91 6.46 -19.44
C GLU A 130 -7.67 5.81 -20.59
N GLU A 131 -7.53 4.49 -20.78
CA GLU A 131 -8.26 3.72 -21.81
C GLU A 131 -9.78 3.84 -21.63
N LEU A 132 -10.28 3.72 -20.39
CA LEU A 132 -11.70 3.86 -20.08
C LEU A 132 -12.24 5.29 -20.34
N ALA A 133 -11.39 6.31 -20.23
CA ALA A 133 -11.78 7.71 -20.46
C ALA A 133 -11.84 8.12 -21.94
N GLN A 134 -11.17 7.39 -22.85
CA GLN A 134 -11.17 7.66 -24.29
C GLN A 134 -12.57 7.53 -24.96
N PRO A 135 -13.37 6.47 -24.74
CA PRO A 135 -14.69 6.33 -25.36
C PRO A 135 -15.73 7.35 -24.87
N GLU A 136 -15.56 7.95 -23.69
CA GLU A 136 -16.45 9.01 -23.20
C GLU A 136 -16.18 10.37 -23.87
N LYS A 137 -14.90 10.67 -24.19
CA LYS A 137 -14.51 11.89 -24.91
C LYS A 137 -14.98 11.89 -26.37
N GLU A 138 -15.13 10.73 -27.00
CA GLU A 138 -15.66 10.60 -28.36
C GLU A 138 -17.19 10.78 -28.43
N LYS A 139 -17.93 10.37 -27.40
CA LYS A 139 -19.39 10.58 -27.31
C LYS A 139 -19.80 12.03 -27.06
N GLY A 140 -18.87 12.90 -26.63
CA GLY A 140 -19.11 14.32 -26.35
C GLY A 140 -19.05 15.26 -27.57
N LYS A 141 -18.51 14.83 -28.72
CA LYS A 141 -18.50 15.63 -29.96
C LYS A 141 -19.83 15.48 -30.71
N LYS A 142 -20.84 16.28 -30.36
CA LYS A 142 -22.06 16.42 -31.19
C LYS A 142 -21.67 16.95 -32.59
N PRO A 143 -22.27 16.43 -33.69
CA PRO A 143 -22.01 16.93 -35.02
C PRO A 143 -22.46 18.38 -35.13
N GLN A 144 -21.56 19.23 -35.65
CA GLN A 144 -21.82 20.64 -35.92
C GLN A 144 -22.87 20.71 -37.03
N GLN A 145 -24.07 21.17 -36.68
CA GLN A 145 -25.21 21.27 -37.58
C GLN A 145 -24.95 22.40 -38.57
N THR A 146 -24.59 22.07 -39.81
CA THR A 146 -24.51 23.03 -40.92
C THR A 146 -25.91 23.43 -41.35
N MET A 147 -26.29 24.69 -41.08
CA MET A 147 -27.50 25.31 -41.61
C MET A 147 -27.35 25.58 -43.12
N PHE A 148 -28.36 25.17 -43.89
CA PHE A 148 -28.71 25.75 -45.19
C PHE A 148 -30.18 26.15 -45.16
#